data_AF-A0A7W1TZJ6-F1
#
_entry.id   AF-A0A7W1TZJ6-F1
#
_cell.length_a   1.000
_cell.length_b   1.000
_cell.length_c   1.000
_cell.angle_alpha   90.00
_cell.angle_beta   90.00
_cell.angle_gamma   90.00
#
_symmetry.space_group_name_H-M   'P 1'
#
loop_
_entity.id
_entity.type
_entity.pdbx_description
1 polymer ?
#
loop_
_entity_poly.entity_id
_entity_poly.type
_entity_poly.pdbx_seq_one_letter_code
_entity_poly.pdbx_strand_id
1 'polypeptide(L)'
;MTKESSHILRREFFEYDTSLNLVQKSVDDGTSVDKNNLKGIQQRLVTKYKLRKSAPFLHMPESKEELFLENGIEKLLRRIEFAYDKYGNVCQEKVYGSDRELSYTIDKEYNERGDLISE
;
A
#
# COMPACT_ATOMS: atom_id res chain seq x y z
N MET A 1 -9.04 14.42 6.44
CA MET A 1 -9.70 14.19 7.75
C MET A 1 -11.19 14.37 7.56
N THR A 2 -11.96 13.33 7.82
CA THR A 2 -13.43 13.41 7.75
C THR A 2 -13.99 13.58 9.16
N LYS A 3 -14.91 14.54 9.33
CA LYS A 3 -15.52 14.86 10.62
C LYS A 3 -17.04 14.84 10.49
N GLU A 4 -17.70 14.28 11.50
CA GLU A 4 -19.13 14.48 11.74
C GLU A 4 -19.30 14.82 13.22
N SER A 5 -20.03 15.89 13.53
CA SER A 5 -20.42 16.29 14.90
C SER A 5 -19.34 16.05 15.96
N SER A 6 -18.24 16.82 15.84
CA SER A 6 -17.04 16.84 16.70
C SER A 6 -16.20 15.56 16.81
N HIS A 7 -16.57 14.47 16.13
CA HIS A 7 -15.82 13.22 16.12
C HIS A 7 -15.00 13.09 14.82
N ILE A 8 -13.72 12.72 14.97
CA ILE A 8 -12.91 12.34 13.81
C ILE A 8 -13.32 10.92 13.42
N LEU A 9 -13.92 10.79 12.23
CA LEU A 9 -14.37 9.49 11.71
C LEU A 9 -13.22 8.70 11.08
N ARG A 10 -12.23 9.41 10.54
CA ARG A 10 -11.11 8.83 9.80
C ARG A 10 -9.94 9.81 9.69
N ARG A 11 -8.76 9.35 10.07
CA ARG A 11 -7.47 10.03 9.85
C ARG A 11 -6.72 9.33 8.72
N GLU A 12 -6.03 10.13 7.91
CA GLU A 12 -5.10 9.62 6.91
C GLU A 12 -3.77 10.33 7.08
N PHE A 13 -2.70 9.56 7.11
CA PHE A 13 -1.32 10.04 7.19
C PHE A 13 -0.56 9.51 5.99
N PHE A 14 0.29 10.36 5.41
CA PHE A 14 1.10 10.06 4.24
C PHE A 14 2.56 10.34 4.58
N GLU A 15 3.43 9.39 4.26
CA GLU A 15 4.88 9.54 4.41
C GLU A 15 5.51 9.41 3.03
N TYR A 16 6.46 10.31 2.78
CA TYR A 16 7.14 10.43 1.51
C TYR A 16 8.64 10.24 1.70
N ASP A 17 9.31 9.68 0.69
CA ASP A 17 10.77 9.67 0.66
C ASP A 17 11.36 11.06 0.35
N THR A 18 12.69 11.14 0.29
CA THR A 18 13.41 12.39 -0.01
C THR A 18 13.12 12.96 -1.40
N SER A 19 12.56 12.15 -2.29
CA SER A 19 12.15 12.54 -3.65
C SER A 19 10.64 12.79 -3.75
N LEU A 20 9.94 12.90 -2.62
CA LEU A 20 8.50 13.12 -2.52
C LEU A 20 7.64 12.00 -3.10
N ASN A 21 8.18 10.77 -3.21
CA ASN A 21 7.37 9.62 -3.58
C ASN A 21 6.66 9.06 -2.35
N LEU A 22 5.39 8.68 -2.48
CA LEU A 22 4.64 8.07 -1.38
C LEU A 22 5.23 6.70 -1.02
N VAL A 23 5.70 6.54 0.21
CA VAL A 23 6.26 5.28 0.72
C VAL A 23 5.40 4.64 1.79
N GLN A 24 4.53 5.40 2.45
CA GLN A 24 3.60 4.86 3.43
C GLN A 24 2.31 5.66 3.49
N LYS A 25 1.18 4.95 3.62
CA LYS A 25 -0.11 5.51 3.98
C LYS A 25 -0.60 4.82 5.25
N SER A 26 -1.13 5.59 6.21
CA SER A 26 -1.79 5.03 7.39
C SER A 26 -3.20 5.60 7.50
N VAL A 27 -4.16 4.74 7.85
CA VAL A 27 -5.56 5.12 8.06
C VAL A 27 -6.02 4.57 9.39
N ASP A 28 -6.63 5.40 10.24
CA ASP A 28 -7.14 4.98 11.54
C ASP A 28 -8.31 5.84 12.03
N ASP A 29 -8.88 5.45 13.16
CA ASP A 29 -10.05 6.05 13.82
C ASP A 29 -9.72 6.87 15.08
N GLY A 30 -8.45 7.26 15.24
CA GLY A 30 -8.03 8.09 16.37
C GLY A 30 -8.51 9.54 16.29
N THR A 31 -8.44 10.26 17.42
CA THR A 31 -8.95 11.64 17.54
C THR A 31 -7.89 12.73 17.58
N SER A 32 -6.61 12.35 17.71
CA SER A 32 -5.48 13.28 17.72
C SER A 32 -5.10 13.73 16.31
N VAL A 33 -4.39 14.85 16.17
CA VAL A 33 -3.71 15.19 14.89
C VAL A 33 -2.32 14.56 14.80
N ASP A 34 -1.76 14.15 15.93
CA ASP A 34 -0.49 13.44 15.99
C ASP A 34 -0.66 11.98 15.54
N LYS A 35 0.12 11.57 14.53
CA LYS A 35 0.14 10.21 13.98
C LYS A 35 0.69 9.18 14.96
N ASN A 36 1.51 9.60 15.92
CA ASN A 36 2.12 8.74 16.92
C ASN A 36 1.24 8.56 18.16
N ASN A 37 0.19 9.37 18.31
CA ASN A 37 -0.80 9.17 19.34
C ASN A 37 -1.74 8.01 18.94
N LEU A 38 -1.47 6.85 19.53
CA LEU A 38 -2.23 5.61 19.33
C LEU A 38 -3.35 5.42 20.36
N LYS A 39 -3.52 6.34 21.32
CA LYS A 39 -4.50 6.20 22.39
C LYS A 39 -5.92 6.26 21.83
N GLY A 40 -6.73 5.24 22.15
CA GLY A 40 -8.14 5.17 21.75
C GLY A 40 -8.37 4.80 20.28
N ILE A 41 -7.32 4.43 19.54
CA ILE A 41 -7.47 3.82 18.21
C ILE A 41 -7.97 2.39 18.38
N GLN A 42 -9.04 2.02 17.69
CA GLN A 42 -9.52 0.63 17.66
C GLN A 42 -8.84 -0.14 16.52
N GLN A 43 -8.62 0.54 15.39
CA GLN A 43 -7.98 -0.04 14.22
C GLN A 43 -7.08 0.96 13.51
N ARG A 44 -5.93 0.47 13.04
CA ARG A 44 -5.10 1.19 12.07
C ARG A 44 -4.68 0.26 10.96
N LEU A 45 -4.89 0.69 9.73
CA LEU A 45 -4.35 0.06 8.53
C LEU A 45 -3.14 0.86 8.06
N VAL A 46 -2.07 0.17 7.70
CA VAL A 46 -0.85 0.75 7.14
C VAL A 46 -0.57 0.10 5.80
N THR A 47 -0.36 0.91 4.78
CA THR A 47 0.11 0.48 3.47
C THR A 47 1.53 0.98 3.28
N LYS A 48 2.48 0.08 3.03
CA LYS A 48 3.88 0.41 2.77
C LYS A 48 4.22 0.09 1.32
N TYR A 49 4.96 0.97 0.67
CA TYR A 49 5.43 0.80 -0.70
C TYR A 49 6.94 0.68 -0.72
N LYS A 50 7.44 -0.36 -1.38
CA LYS A 50 8.84 -0.43 -1.78
C LYS A 50 8.91 0.03 -3.23
N LEU A 51 9.67 1.08 -3.51
CA LEU A 51 9.76 1.69 -4.84
C LEU A 51 11.05 1.29 -5.55
N ARG A 52 10.99 1.13 -6.87
CA ARG A 52 12.16 0.89 -7.74
C ARG A 52 13.17 2.02 -7.59
N LYS A 53 14.45 1.66 -7.50
CA LYS A 53 15.58 2.59 -7.34
C LYS A 53 16.45 2.75 -8.58
N SER A 54 16.09 2.08 -9.68
CA SER A 54 16.81 2.14 -10.96
C SER A 54 15.84 2.20 -12.13
N ALA A 55 16.34 2.65 -13.29
CA ALA A 55 15.64 2.56 -14.56
C ALA A 55 15.58 1.09 -15.06
N PRO A 56 14.64 0.76 -15.97
CA PRO A 56 13.49 1.58 -16.37
C PRO A 56 12.46 1.70 -15.24
N PHE A 57 11.59 2.71 -15.32
CA PHE A 57 10.46 2.91 -14.40
C PHE A 57 10.86 3.24 -12.94
N LEU A 58 11.84 4.14 -12.80
CA LEU A 58 12.28 4.65 -11.51
C LEU A 58 11.07 5.15 -10.69
N HIS A 59 11.06 4.81 -9.40
CA HIS A 59 10.00 5.13 -8.43
C HIS A 59 8.65 4.42 -8.61
N MET A 60 8.47 3.54 -9.60
CA MET A 60 7.30 2.67 -9.61
C MET A 60 7.35 1.64 -8.46
N PRO A 61 6.22 1.23 -7.87
CA PRO A 61 6.20 0.24 -6.80
C PRO A 61 6.77 -1.13 -7.23
N GLU A 62 7.77 -1.65 -6.53
CA GLU A 62 8.17 -3.06 -6.62
C GLU A 62 7.23 -3.95 -5.81
N SER A 63 6.79 -3.46 -4.65
CA SER A 63 5.88 -4.18 -3.78
C SER A 63 5.03 -3.24 -2.94
N LYS A 64 3.88 -3.75 -2.52
CA LYS A 64 2.99 -3.13 -1.56
C LYS A 64 2.71 -4.12 -0.42
N GLU A 65 2.90 -3.68 0.82
CA GLU A 65 2.48 -4.43 2.00
C GLU A 65 1.31 -3.72 2.68
N GLU A 66 0.29 -4.49 3.05
CA GLU A 66 -0.86 -4.04 3.83
C GLU A 66 -0.77 -4.69 5.21
N LEU A 67 -0.77 -3.85 6.24
CA LEU A 67 -0.59 -4.24 7.62
C LEU A 67 -1.75 -3.70 8.45
N PHE A 68 -2.08 -4.41 9.53
CA PHE A 68 -2.94 -3.90 10.59
C PHE A 68 -2.14 -3.73 11.87
N LEU A 69 -2.47 -2.69 12.64
CA LEU A 69 -1.92 -2.49 13.97
C LEU A 69 -2.87 -3.10 14.99
N GLU A 70 -2.39 -4.08 15.75
CA GLU A 70 -3.11 -4.67 16.87
C GLU A 70 -2.23 -4.62 18.11
N ASN A 71 -2.72 -3.99 19.18
CA ASN A 71 -1.99 -3.83 20.45
C ASN A 71 -0.58 -3.20 20.28
N GLY A 72 -0.45 -2.26 19.34
CA GLY A 72 0.83 -1.58 19.06
C GLY A 72 1.82 -2.41 18.22
N ILE A 73 1.43 -3.60 17.77
CA ILE A 73 2.24 -4.48 16.92
C ILE A 73 1.65 -4.50 15.52
N GLU A 74 2.48 -4.22 14.52
CA GLU A 74 2.08 -4.36 13.12
C GLU A 74 2.07 -5.84 12.72
N LYS A 75 0.97 -6.27 12.11
CA LYS A 75 0.77 -7.61 11.59
C LYS A 75 0.48 -7.53 10.10
N LEU A 76 1.16 -8.36 9.31
CA LEU A 76 0.96 -8.43 7.86
C LEU A 76 -0.42 -9.01 7.56
N LEU A 77 -1.18 -8.34 6.69
CA LEU A 77 -2.39 -8.89 6.09
C LEU A 77 -2.09 -9.51 4.74
N ARG A 78 -1.36 -8.78 3.91
CA ARG A 78 -1.08 -9.14 2.53
C ARG A 78 0.14 -8.40 2.01
N ARG A 79 0.90 -9.06 1.15
CA ARG A 79 1.96 -8.44 0.33
C ARG A 79 1.67 -8.70 -1.13
N ILE A 80 1.92 -7.71 -1.98
CA ILE A 80 1.83 -7.83 -3.44
C ILE A 80 3.17 -7.43 -4.02
N GLU A 81 3.73 -8.24 -4.91
CA GLU A 81 4.91 -7.91 -5.71
C GLU A 81 4.50 -7.69 -7.16
N PHE A 82 5.02 -6.62 -7.76
CA PHE A 82 4.65 -6.19 -9.10
C PHE A 82 5.78 -6.46 -10.10
N ALA A 83 5.46 -7.15 -11.19
CA ALA A 83 6.28 -7.16 -12.39
C ALA A 83 5.66 -6.23 -13.44
N TYR A 84 6.53 -5.65 -14.27
CA TYR A 84 6.14 -4.69 -15.30
C TYR A 84 6.62 -5.16 -16.67
N ASP A 85 5.80 -4.92 -17.69
CA ASP A 85 6.20 -5.11 -19.07
C ASP A 85 7.18 -4.01 -19.54
N LYS A 86 7.61 -4.10 -20.79
CA LYS A 86 8.52 -3.11 -21.41
C LYS A 86 7.93 -1.70 -21.54
N TYR A 87 6.63 -1.52 -21.32
CA TYR A 87 5.92 -0.25 -21.42
C TYR A 87 5.56 0.32 -20.04
N GLY A 88 5.79 -0.43 -18.95
CA GLY A 88 5.49 -0.02 -17.59
C GLY A 88 4.09 -0.41 -17.12
N ASN A 89 3.38 -1.30 -17.83
CA ASN A 89 2.13 -1.88 -17.36
C ASN A 89 2.42 -3.00 -16.36
N VAL A 90 1.59 -3.14 -15.32
CA VAL A 90 1.70 -4.26 -14.36
C VAL A 90 1.28 -5.55 -15.06
N CYS A 91 2.23 -6.34 -15.53
CA CYS A 91 1.94 -7.61 -16.22
C CYS A 91 1.83 -8.80 -15.26
N GLN A 92 2.26 -8.66 -14.01
CA GLN A 92 2.11 -9.70 -13.00
C GLN A 92 1.98 -9.13 -11.59
N GLU A 93 1.09 -9.72 -10.80
CA GLU A 93 0.96 -9.49 -9.36
C GLU A 93 1.12 -10.82 -8.62
N LYS A 94 2.18 -10.97 -7.83
CA LYS A 94 2.32 -12.10 -6.91
C LYS A 94 1.73 -11.70 -5.56
N VAL A 95 0.71 -12.41 -5.11
CA VAL A 95 -0.01 -12.09 -3.87
C VAL A 95 0.35 -13.09 -2.79
N TYR A 96 0.86 -12.56 -1.68
CA TYR A 96 1.29 -13.32 -0.51
C TYR A 96 0.35 -13.04 0.66
N GLY A 97 0.04 -14.10 1.41
CA GLY A 97 -0.82 -14.04 2.59
C GLY A 97 -0.12 -13.43 3.81
N SER A 98 -0.81 -13.46 4.95
CA SER A 98 -0.28 -13.03 6.24
C SER A 98 0.85 -13.94 6.77
N ASP A 99 0.89 -15.18 6.30
CA ASP A 99 1.94 -16.18 6.54
C ASP A 99 3.20 -15.95 5.69
N ARG A 100 3.17 -14.96 4.78
CA ARG A 100 4.22 -14.64 3.79
C ARG A 100 4.39 -15.70 2.70
N GLU A 101 3.48 -16.67 2.61
CA GLU A 101 3.49 -17.66 1.55
C GLU A 101 2.73 -17.14 0.32
N LEU A 102 3.16 -17.58 -0.86
CA LEU A 102 2.50 -17.21 -2.11
C LEU A 102 1.10 -17.83 -2.14
N SER A 103 0.08 -16.99 -2.14
CA SER A 103 -1.32 -17.43 -2.22
C SER A 103 -1.75 -17.68 -3.66
N TYR A 104 -1.49 -16.72 -4.54
CA TYR A 104 -1.80 -16.82 -5.96
C TYR A 104 -1.00 -15.78 -6.76
N THR A 105 -0.99 -15.94 -8.07
CA THR A 105 -0.43 -14.98 -9.03
C THR A 105 -1.53 -14.55 -9.97
N ILE A 106 -1.54 -13.26 -10.33
CA ILE A 106 -2.37 -12.69 -11.38
C ILE A 106 -1.44 -12.31 -12.52
N ASP A 107 -1.70 -12.78 -13.73
CA ASP A 107 -0.96 -12.43 -14.93
C ASP A 107 -1.86 -11.59 -15.85
N LYS A 108 -1.33 -10.49 -16.39
CA LYS A 108 -2.10 -9.52 -17.19
C LYS A 108 -1.45 -9.32 -18.55
N GLU A 109 -2.28 -9.35 -19.58
CA GLU A 109 -1.85 -9.06 -20.96
C GLU A 109 -2.46 -7.75 -21.44
N TYR A 110 -1.65 -6.96 -22.14
CA TYR A 110 -2.04 -5.65 -22.65
C TYR A 110 -1.81 -5.57 -24.15
N ASN A 111 -2.70 -4.86 -24.85
CA ASN A 111 -2.50 -4.56 -26.27
C ASN A 111 -1.45 -3.45 -26.46
N GLU A 112 -1.11 -3.13 -27.71
CA GLU A 112 -0.12 -2.09 -28.04
C GLU A 112 -0.50 -0.67 -27.57
N ARG A 113 -1.78 -0.44 -27.27
CA ARG A 113 -2.28 0.84 -26.73
C ARG A 113 -2.22 0.90 -25.20
N GLY A 114 -1.88 -0.20 -24.54
CA GLY A 114 -1.90 -0.34 -23.08
C GLY A 114 -3.26 -0.72 -22.51
N ASP A 115 -4.22 -1.15 -23.33
CA ASP A 115 -5.51 -1.65 -22.83
C ASP A 115 -5.38 -3.10 -22.37
N LEU A 116 -5.99 -3.45 -21.24
CA LEU A 116 -6.02 -4.82 -20.71
C LEU A 116 -6.82 -5.73 -21.64
N ILE A 117 -6.22 -6.85 -22.03
CA ILE A 117 -6.84 -7.91 -22.85
C ILE A 117 -7.33 -9.06 -21.96
N SER A 118 -6.55 -9.46 -20.96
CA SER A 118 -6.85 -10.60 -20.08
C SER A 118 -6.25 -10.46 -18.68
N GLU A 119 -6.87 -11.13 -17.71
CA GLU A 119 -6.46 -11.27 -16.29
C GLU A 119 -6.90 -12.64 -15.74
#